data_AF-A0A1N6H4W5-F1
#
_entry.id   AF-A0A1N6H4W5-F1
#
_cell.length_a   1.000
_cell.length_b   1.000
_cell.length_c   1.000
_cell.angle_alpha   90.00
_cell.angle_beta   90.00
_cell.angle_gamma   90.00
#
_symmetry.space_group_name_H-M   'P 1'
#
loop_
_entity.id
_entity.type
_entity.pdbx_description
1 polymer ?
#
loop_
_entity_poly.entity_id
_entity_poly.type
_entity_poly.pdbx_seq_one_letter_code
_entity_poly.pdbx_strand_id
1 'polypeptide(L)'
;MLKSRTKWKLNERIADQEKVIDLSNTLSLSPLFIELCLQRGLDSKEKIERFMQPDETWIHDPYLMYDMESAVSRITEAVEQGEQITIYGDYDAGAIRS
;
A
#
# COMPACT_ATOMS: atom_id res chain seq x y z
N MET A 1 27.94 -8.06 -28.80
CA MET A 1 26.68 -7.74 -28.07
C MET A 1 26.69 -8.45 -26.74
N LEU A 2 26.64 -7.72 -25.61
CA LEU A 2 26.45 -8.33 -24.30
C LEU A 2 25.04 -8.93 -24.23
N LYS A 3 24.94 -10.23 -23.92
CA LYS A 3 23.65 -10.87 -23.64
C LYS A 3 23.14 -10.41 -22.28
N SER A 4 21.89 -9.96 -22.23
CA SER A 4 21.22 -9.63 -20.97
C SER A 4 21.23 -10.84 -20.02
N ARG A 5 21.49 -10.59 -18.73
CA ARG A 5 21.40 -11.59 -17.65
C ARG A 5 20.00 -11.73 -17.07
N THR A 6 19.05 -10.87 -17.46
CA THR A 6 17.69 -10.88 -16.93
C THR A 6 16.74 -11.70 -17.81
N LYS A 7 15.86 -12.47 -17.16
CA LYS A 7 14.74 -13.16 -17.81
C LYS A 7 13.47 -12.43 -17.43
N TRP A 8 12.85 -11.76 -18.41
CA TRP A 8 11.53 -11.19 -18.23
C TRP A 8 10.52 -12.33 -18.04
N LYS A 9 9.72 -12.23 -16.98
CA LYS A 9 8.62 -13.15 -16.73
C LYS A 9 7.33 -12.40 -16.98
N LEU A 10 6.60 -12.81 -18.01
CA LEU A 10 5.23 -12.36 -18.17
C LEU A 10 4.38 -13.09 -17.13
N ASN A 11 3.47 -12.37 -16.48
CA ASN A 11 2.50 -13.01 -15.61
C ASN A 11 1.46 -13.72 -16.51
N GLU A 12 1.45 -15.05 -16.49
CA GLU A 12 0.55 -15.88 -17.30
C GLU A 12 -0.85 -15.99 -16.72
N ARG A 13 -1.16 -15.26 -15.64
CA ARG A 13 -2.54 -15.14 -15.14
C ARG A 13 -3.38 -14.40 -16.17
N ILE A 14 -3.94 -15.18 -17.09
CA ILE A 14 -5.04 -14.78 -17.95
C ILE A 14 -6.24 -14.62 -17.02
N ALA A 15 -6.62 -13.36 -16.80
CA ALA A 15 -7.85 -13.07 -16.11
C ALA A 15 -9.03 -13.62 -16.92
N ASP A 16 -10.05 -14.12 -16.24
CA ASP A 16 -11.29 -14.57 -16.86
C ASP A 16 -11.85 -13.43 -17.73
N GLN A 17 -11.91 -13.66 -19.04
CA GLN A 17 -12.29 -12.65 -20.03
C GLN A 17 -13.73 -12.18 -19.81
N GLU A 18 -14.62 -13.07 -19.36
CA GLU A 18 -16.01 -12.68 -19.05
C GLU A 18 -16.03 -11.73 -17.87
N LYS A 19 -15.26 -12.03 -16.82
CA LYS A 19 -15.13 -11.18 -15.63
C LYS A 19 -14.46 -9.84 -15.93
N VAL A 20 -13.49 -9.81 -16.84
CA VAL A 20 -12.84 -8.58 -17.31
C VAL A 20 -13.85 -7.68 -17.99
N ILE A 21 -14.65 -8.23 -18.92
CA ILE A 21 -15.66 -7.47 -19.67
C ILE A 21 -16.76 -6.95 -18.74
N ASP A 22 -17.25 -7.80 -17.83
CA ASP A 22 -18.30 -7.44 -16.87
C ASP A 22 -17.88 -6.28 -15.95
N LEU A 23 -16.71 -6.39 -15.31
CA LEU A 23 -16.18 -5.34 -14.43
C LEU A 23 -15.78 -4.07 -15.22
N SER A 24 -15.25 -4.22 -16.44
CA SER A 24 -14.91 -3.09 -17.31
C SER A 24 -16.15 -2.26 -17.65
N ASN A 25 -17.25 -2.91 -18.02
CA ASN A 25 -18.52 -2.23 -18.30
C ASN A 25 -19.12 -1.61 -17.04
N THR A 26 -19.12 -2.36 -15.92
CA THR A 26 -19.74 -1.91 -14.67
C THR A 26 -19.02 -0.70 -14.08
N LEU A 27 -17.69 -0.67 -14.10
CA LEU A 27 -16.88 0.41 -13.57
C LEU A 27 -16.55 1.49 -14.61
N SER A 28 -16.91 1.28 -15.89
CA SER A 28 -16.51 2.13 -17.01
C SER A 28 -14.99 2.35 -17.08
N LEU A 29 -14.21 1.29 -16.79
CA LEU A 29 -12.75 1.30 -16.80
C LEU A 29 -12.20 0.47 -17.96
N SER A 30 -10.95 0.72 -18.35
CA SER A 30 -10.36 -0.01 -19.47
C SER A 30 -10.20 -1.51 -19.15
N PRO A 31 -10.41 -2.42 -20.14
CA PRO A 31 -10.21 -3.85 -19.93
C PRO A 31 -8.80 -4.20 -19.42
N LEU A 32 -7.78 -3.48 -19.90
CA LEU A 32 -6.39 -3.64 -19.45
C LEU A 32 -6.23 -3.30 -17.96
N PHE A 33 -6.88 -2.24 -17.48
CA PHE A 33 -6.83 -1.90 -16.06
C PHE A 33 -7.47 -3.00 -15.19
N ILE A 34 -8.64 -3.49 -15.61
CA ILE A 34 -9.33 -4.58 -14.91
C ILE A 34 -8.49 -5.86 -14.90
N GLU A 35 -7.82 -6.20 -16.00
CA GLU A 35 -6.90 -7.33 -16.06
C GLU A 35 -5.75 -7.20 -15.03
N LEU A 36 -5.15 -6.00 -14.94
CA LEU A 36 -4.10 -5.72 -13.95
C LEU A 36 -4.61 -5.76 -12.50
N CYS A 37 -5.86 -5.34 -12.26
CA CYS A 37 -6.54 -5.44 -10.98
C CYS A 37 -6.74 -6.91 -10.56
N LEU A 38 -7.26 -7.74 -11.48
CA LEU A 38 -7.48 -9.17 -11.24
C LEU A 38 -6.16 -9.90 -10.97
N GLN A 39 -5.09 -9.56 -11.67
CA GLN A 39 -3.75 -10.11 -11.41
C GLN A 39 -3.24 -9.77 -10.00
N ARG A 40 -3.64 -8.62 -9.44
CA ARG A 40 -3.33 -8.17 -8.08
C ARG A 40 -4.29 -8.70 -7.00
N GLY A 41 -5.30 -9.50 -7.37
CA GLY A 41 -6.29 -10.02 -6.43
C GLY A 41 -7.44 -9.05 -6.10
N LEU A 42 -7.56 -7.95 -6.86
CA LEU A 42 -8.70 -7.03 -6.80
C LEU A 42 -9.80 -7.59 -7.71
N ASP A 43 -10.59 -8.52 -7.17
CA ASP A 43 -11.50 -9.38 -7.92
C ASP A 43 -12.99 -9.07 -7.74
N SER A 44 -13.30 -7.91 -7.17
CA SER A 44 -14.66 -7.39 -7.04
C SER A 44 -14.69 -5.89 -7.29
N LYS A 45 -15.89 -5.39 -7.62
CA LYS A 45 -16.14 -3.96 -7.80
C LYS A 45 -15.70 -3.16 -6.56
N GLU A 46 -16.11 -3.63 -5.39
CA GLU A 46 -15.83 -2.98 -4.10
C GLU A 46 -14.33 -2.92 -3.82
N LYS A 47 -13.58 -4.00 -4.11
CA LYS A 47 -12.12 -4.01 -3.93
C LYS A 47 -11.42 -3.01 -4.86
N ILE A 48 -11.89 -2.89 -6.11
CA ILE A 48 -11.32 -1.98 -7.10
C ILE A 48 -11.64 -0.52 -6.73
N GLU A 49 -12.90 -0.22 -6.40
CA GLU A 49 -13.32 1.13 -5.96
C GLU A 49 -12.57 1.55 -4.70
N ARG A 50 -12.51 0.67 -3.69
CA ARG A 50 -11.77 0.94 -2.45
C ARG A 50 -10.29 1.22 -2.74
N PHE A 51 -9.66 0.48 -3.66
CA PHE A 51 -8.27 0.70 -4.06
C PHE A 51 -8.06 2.04 -4.78
N MET A 52 -9.01 2.45 -5.61
CA MET A 52 -8.93 3.74 -6.33
C MET A 52 -9.23 4.93 -5.44
N GLN A 53 -9.97 4.72 -4.34
CA GLN A 53 -10.39 5.74 -3.39
C GLN A 53 -9.97 5.32 -1.98
N PRO A 54 -8.66 5.39 -1.65
CA PRO A 54 -8.23 5.17 -0.28
C PRO A 54 -8.84 6.24 0.63
N ASP A 55 -9.33 5.80 1.77
CA ASP A 55 -9.91 6.65 2.81
C ASP A 55 -9.18 6.40 4.15
N GLU A 56 -9.56 7.13 5.20
CA GLU A 56 -8.93 7.02 6.52
C GLU A 56 -9.05 5.61 7.12
N THR A 57 -10.00 4.77 6.68
CA THR A 57 -10.14 3.39 7.15
C THR A 57 -9.02 2.47 6.66
N TRP A 58 -8.18 2.94 5.74
CA TRP A 58 -6.96 2.25 5.29
C TRP A 58 -5.78 2.42 6.24
N ILE A 59 -5.84 3.41 7.14
CA ILE A 59 -4.79 3.64 8.11
C ILE A 59 -4.94 2.57 9.20
N HIS A 60 -3.94 1.70 9.30
CA HIS A 60 -3.88 0.73 10.38
C HIS A 60 -3.75 1.43 11.72
N ASP A 61 -4.35 0.86 12.76
CA ASP A 61 -4.16 1.31 14.12
C ASP A 61 -2.66 1.28 14.47
N PRO A 62 -2.02 2.43 14.80
CA PRO A 62 -0.62 2.49 15.16
C PRO A 62 -0.27 1.60 16.37
N TYR A 63 -1.22 1.32 17.27
CA TYR A 63 -1.00 0.44 18.42
C TYR A 63 -0.76 -1.02 18.05
N LEU A 64 -1.00 -1.40 16.78
CA LEU A 64 -0.62 -2.70 16.26
C LEU A 64 0.89 -2.83 16.00
N MET A 65 1.63 -1.71 16.00
CA MET A 65 3.08 -1.73 15.91
C MET A 65 3.69 -2.27 17.21
N TYR A 66 4.74 -3.07 17.07
CA TYR A 66 5.49 -3.61 18.18
C TYR A 66 5.96 -2.50 19.14
N ASP A 67 5.72 -2.68 20.44
CA ASP A 67 6.07 -1.75 21.53
C ASP A 67 5.48 -0.33 21.43
N MET A 68 4.43 -0.10 20.64
CA MET A 68 3.84 1.24 20.49
C MET A 68 3.34 1.83 21.83
N GLU A 69 2.69 1.03 22.67
CA GLU A 69 2.20 1.48 23.99
C GLU A 69 3.34 1.95 24.91
N SER A 70 4.46 1.20 24.90
CA SER A 70 5.65 1.57 25.67
C SER A 70 6.32 2.84 25.13
N ALA A 71 6.38 2.99 23.79
CA ALA A 71 6.94 4.18 23.15
C ALA A 71 6.12 5.44 23.49
N VAL A 72 4.79 5.36 23.39
CA VAL A 72 3.88 6.46 23.75
C VAL A 72 4.09 6.85 25.22
N SER A 73 4.06 5.87 26.14
CA SER A 73 4.25 6.13 27.57
C SER A 73 5.58 6.84 27.86
N ARG A 74 6.68 6.40 27.25
CA ARG A 74 8.01 7.00 27.47
C ARG A 74 8.11 8.43 26.94
N ILE A 75 7.53 8.69 25.77
CA ILE A 75 7.53 10.03 25.16
C ILE A 75 6.66 10.98 25.98
N THR A 76 5.47 10.54 26.41
CA THR A 76 4.59 11.36 27.26
C THR A 76 5.29 11.75 28.56
N GLU A 77 5.95 10.80 29.23
CA GLU A 77 6.72 11.08 30.45
C GLU A 77 7.84 12.11 30.21
N ALA A 78 8.59 11.97 29.10
CA ALA A 78 9.65 12.91 28.73
C ALA A 78 9.12 14.35 28.59
N VAL A 79 7.95 14.49 27.95
CA VAL A 79 7.28 15.78 27.75
C VAL A 79 6.83 16.37 29.08
N GLU A 80 6.21 15.57 29.95
CA GLU A 80 5.73 16.02 31.27
C GLU A 80 6.88 16.46 32.19
N GLN A 81 8.03 15.81 32.09
CA GLN A 81 9.23 16.12 32.89
C GLN A 81 10.12 17.20 32.26
N GLY A 82 9.78 17.68 31.05
CA GLY A 82 10.58 18.68 30.34
C GLY A 82 11.95 18.16 29.88
N GLU A 83 12.07 16.86 29.63
CA GLU A 83 13.29 16.24 29.13
C GLU A 83 13.59 16.70 27.69
N GLN A 84 14.87 16.77 27.32
CA GLN A 84 15.26 17.01 25.94
C GLN A 84 15.05 15.76 25.10
N ILE A 85 14.24 15.87 24.05
CA ILE A 85 13.99 14.80 23.08
C ILE A 85 14.78 15.09 21.81
N THR A 86 15.60 14.12 21.36
CA THR A 86 16.32 14.20 20.08
C THR A 86 15.73 13.20 19.10
N ILE A 87 15.37 13.65 17.91
CA ILE A 87 14.81 12.82 16.85
C ILE A 87 15.92 12.51 15.83
N TYR A 88 16.24 11.22 15.67
CA TYR A 88 17.17 10.74 14.66
C TYR A 88 16.38 10.10 13.51
N GLY A 89 16.51 10.66 12.31
CA GLY A 89 15.99 10.10 11.07
C GLY A 89 17.11 9.67 10.13
N ASP A 90 16.82 8.76 9.21
CA ASP A 90 17.71 8.45 8.09
C ASP A 90 17.61 9.56 7.00
N TYR A 91 18.58 9.61 6.09
CA TYR A 91 18.66 10.59 5.00
C TYR A 91 17.63 10.36 3.87
N ASP A 92 16.84 9.29 3.94
CA ASP A 92 15.81 9.00 2.97
C ASP A 92 14.66 10.03 3.04
N ALA A 93 14.11 10.35 1.86
CA ALA A 93 13.08 11.37 1.71
C ALA A 93 11.80 11.11 2.52
N GLY A 94 11.58 9.86 2.97
CA GLY A 94 10.50 9.51 3.89
C GLY A 94 10.79 9.98 5.31
N ALA A 95 11.97 9.67 5.85
CA ALA A 95 12.36 10.01 7.22
C ALA A 95 12.57 11.52 7.43
N ILE A 96 12.88 12.27 6.37
CA ILE A 96 12.99 13.74 6.45
C ILE A 96 11.59 14.41 6.55
N ARG A 97 10.51 13.74 6.11
CA ARG A 97 9.15 14.30 6.12
C ARG A 97 8.31 13.88 7.34
N SER A 98 8.76 12.89 8.09
CA SER A 98 8.06 12.29 9.23
C SER A 98 8.22 13.08 10.53
#